data_AF-A0AAW2J0E7-F1
#
_entry.id   AF-A0AAW2J0E7-F1
#
_cell.length_a   1.000
_cell.length_b   1.000
_cell.length_c   1.000
_cell.angle_alpha   90.00
_cell.angle_beta   90.00
_cell.angle_gamma   90.00
#
_symmetry.space_group_name_H-M   'P 1'
#
loop_
_entity.id
_entity.type
_entity.pdbx_description
1 polymer ?
#
loop_
_entity_poly.entity_id
_entity_poly.type
_entity_poly.pdbx_seq_one_letter_code
_entity_poly.pdbx_strand_id
1 'polypeptide(L)'
;MAKFFRVKAIGPTLPSMYLDKRLSDDREYGLSIYNPDTEACMEWLNQRQPESVVYVSFGSIAELGDEQMEEVAWGLRLSNKHFVGSEVI
;
A
#
# COMPACT_ATOMS: atom_id res chain seq x y z
N MET A 1 39.54 -8.51 13.29
CA MET A 1 39.52 -8.32 11.82
C MET A 1 38.07 -8.30 11.36
N ALA A 2 37.61 -7.25 10.70
CA ALA A 2 36.26 -7.19 10.14
C ALA A 2 36.22 -7.93 8.80
N LYS A 3 35.24 -8.82 8.63
CA LYS A 3 35.01 -9.58 7.40
C LYS A 3 34.13 -8.73 6.49
N PHE A 4 34.67 -8.26 5.37
CA PHE A 4 33.91 -7.48 4.41
C PHE A 4 33.14 -8.42 3.46
N PHE A 5 31.82 -8.26 3.40
CA PHE A 5 30.97 -8.96 2.45
C PHE A 5 30.82 -8.14 1.17
N ARG A 6 30.79 -8.82 0.02
CA ARG A 6 30.46 -8.19 -1.25
C ARG A 6 28.94 -8.02 -1.34
N VAL A 7 28.46 -6.85 -0.96
CA VAL A 7 27.03 -6.49 -1.03
C VAL A 7 26.75 -5.78 -2.35
N LYS A 8 25.63 -6.10 -3.00
CA LYS A 8 25.14 -5.42 -4.21
C LYS A 8 23.71 -4.94 -3.98
N ALA A 9 23.47 -3.66 -4.21
CA ALA A 9 22.12 -3.13 -4.28
C ALA A 9 21.51 -3.47 -5.65
N ILE A 10 20.34 -4.10 -5.65
CA ILE A 10 19.59 -4.48 -6.86
C ILE A 10 18.20 -3.83 -6.92
N GLY A 11 17.85 -3.02 -5.93
CA GLY A 11 16.53 -2.41 -5.84
C GLY A 11 16.38 -1.17 -6.72
N PRO A 12 15.15 -0.62 -6.80
CA PRO A 12 13.92 -1.08 -6.13
C PRO A 12 13.28 -2.33 -6.77
N THR A 13 12.52 -3.11 -6.00
CA THR A 13 11.79 -4.31 -6.47
C THR A 13 10.31 -4.00 -6.73
N LEU A 14 10.05 -2.93 -7.49
CA LEU A 14 8.71 -2.63 -8.01
C LEU A 14 8.55 -3.29 -9.40
N PRO A 15 7.32 -3.68 -9.79
CA PRO A 15 7.07 -4.15 -11.15
C PRO A 15 7.55 -3.13 -12.20
N SER A 16 8.22 -3.62 -13.24
CA SER A 16 8.88 -2.82 -14.28
C SER A 16 7.95 -1.79 -14.93
N MET A 17 6.66 -2.08 -15.05
CA MET A 17 5.68 -1.17 -15.64
C MET A 17 5.50 0.16 -14.90
N TYR A 18 5.88 0.23 -13.62
CA TYR A 18 5.90 1.47 -12.84
C TYR A 18 7.28 2.16 -12.80
N LEU A 19 8.30 1.57 -13.44
CA LEU A 19 9.68 2.05 -13.48
C LEU A 19 10.18 2.20 -14.92
N ASP A 20 11.02 1.26 -15.38
CA ASP A 20 11.76 1.32 -16.63
C ASP A 20 10.99 0.74 -17.84
N LYS A 21 9.85 0.09 -17.59
CA LYS A 21 8.93 -0.46 -18.61
C LYS A 21 9.60 -1.42 -19.60
N ARG A 22 10.69 -2.06 -19.18
CA ARG A 22 11.45 -3.03 -20.01
C ARG A 22 10.78 -4.40 -20.08
N LEU A 23 9.91 -4.72 -19.12
CA LEU A 23 9.12 -5.94 -19.08
C LEU A 23 7.64 -5.57 -19.13
N SER A 24 6.98 -5.78 -20.28
CA SER A 24 5.60 -5.35 -20.54
C SER A 24 4.53 -6.03 -19.68
N ASP A 25 4.84 -7.25 -19.25
CA ASP A 25 3.94 -8.13 -18.52
C ASP A 25 4.13 -8.00 -17.00
N ASP A 26 5.15 -7.27 -16.56
CA ASP A 26 5.49 -7.07 -15.15
C ASP A 26 4.73 -5.87 -14.56
N ARG A 27 3.46 -6.10 -14.23
CA ARG A 27 2.47 -5.09 -13.80
C ARG A 27 2.05 -5.20 -12.34
N GLU A 28 2.33 -6.31 -11.70
CA GLU A 28 1.84 -6.63 -10.36
C GLU A 28 2.83 -7.52 -9.62
N TYR A 29 2.68 -7.59 -8.30
CA TYR A 29 3.41 -8.57 -7.51
C TYR A 29 2.85 -9.97 -7.77
N GLY A 30 3.68 -10.88 -8.28
CA GLY A 30 3.23 -12.22 -8.71
C GLY A 30 2.79 -13.18 -7.59
N LEU A 31 2.88 -12.78 -6.33
CA LEU A 31 2.47 -13.58 -5.17
C LEU A 31 1.78 -12.67 -4.14
N SER A 32 0.51 -12.96 -3.83
CA SER A 32 -0.23 -12.35 -2.72
C SER A 32 -0.86 -13.44 -1.86
N ILE A 33 -0.74 -13.30 -0.54
CA ILE A 33 -1.41 -14.17 0.44
C ILE A 33 -2.83 -13.67 0.78
N TYR A 34 -3.20 -12.49 0.30
CA TYR A 34 -4.53 -11.88 0.44
C TYR A 34 -5.19 -11.75 -0.94
N ASN A 35 -6.51 -11.79 -0.98
CA ASN A 35 -7.29 -11.60 -2.20
C ASN A 35 -8.22 -10.38 -2.06
N PRO A 36 -7.67 -9.14 -2.16
CA PRO A 36 -8.46 -7.93 -1.99
C PRO A 36 -9.39 -7.69 -3.19
N ASP A 37 -10.55 -7.08 -2.93
CA ASP A 37 -11.46 -6.60 -3.98
C ASP A 37 -10.90 -5.33 -4.64
N THR A 38 -9.97 -5.55 -5.57
CA THR A 38 -9.26 -4.46 -6.25
C THR A 38 -10.17 -3.73 -7.23
N GLU A 39 -11.13 -4.41 -7.84
CA GLU A 39 -12.05 -3.82 -8.82
C GLU A 39 -12.98 -2.81 -8.15
N ALA A 40 -13.66 -3.20 -7.07
CA ALA A 40 -14.53 -2.29 -6.33
C ALA A 40 -13.75 -1.09 -5.74
N CYS A 41 -12.53 -1.33 -5.27
CA CYS A 41 -11.65 -0.28 -4.76
C CYS A 41 -11.29 0.74 -5.85
N MET A 42 -10.88 0.27 -7.03
CA MET A 42 -10.53 1.14 -8.14
C MET A 42 -11.75 1.88 -8.72
N GLU A 43 -12.90 1.23 -8.82
CA GLU A 43 -14.16 1.90 -9.21
C GLU A 43 -14.54 3.02 -8.24
N TRP A 44 -14.43 2.76 -6.93
CA TRP A 44 -14.67 3.76 -5.90
C TRP A 44 -13.68 4.93 -6.06
N LEU A 45 -12.38 4.66 -6.23
CA LEU A 45 -11.35 5.69 -6.41
C LEU A 45 -11.56 6.55 -7.67
N ASN A 46 -11.93 5.92 -8.79
CA ASN A 46 -12.14 6.61 -10.08
C ASN A 46 -13.28 7.63 -10.04
N GLN A 47 -14.19 7.55 -9.05
CA GLN A 47 -15.28 8.49 -8.86
C GLN A 47 -14.90 9.70 -8.00
N ARG A 48 -13.67 9.79 -7.48
CA ARG A 48 -13.20 10.91 -6.64
C ARG A 48 -12.29 11.82 -7.45
N GLN A 49 -12.12 13.05 -6.98
CA GLN A 49 -11.18 13.97 -7.59
C GLN A 49 -9.74 13.45 -7.40
N PRO A 50 -8.83 13.68 -8.37
CA PRO A 50 -7.41 13.40 -8.19
C PRO A 50 -6.89 14.02 -6.89
N GLU A 51 -6.01 13.29 -6.19
CA GLU A 51 -5.34 13.78 -4.98
C GLU A 51 -6.29 14.16 -3.81
N SER A 52 -7.54 13.65 -3.82
CA SER A 52 -8.55 13.99 -2.81
C SER A 52 -8.77 12.93 -1.71
N VAL A 53 -8.15 11.76 -1.86
CA VAL A 53 -8.35 10.59 -0.98
C VAL A 53 -7.06 10.29 -0.20
N VAL A 54 -7.21 9.95 1.07
CA VAL A 54 -6.12 9.42 1.92
C VAL A 54 -6.05 7.89 1.79
N TYR A 55 -4.89 7.35 1.42
CA TYR A 55 -4.62 5.92 1.48
C TYR A 55 -4.04 5.55 2.85
N VAL A 56 -4.58 4.53 3.49
CA VAL A 56 -4.15 4.06 4.82
C VAL A 56 -3.84 2.57 4.78
N SER A 57 -2.64 2.16 5.19
CA SER A 57 -2.28 0.75 5.31
C SER A 57 -1.21 0.58 6.38
N PHE A 58 -1.36 -0.45 7.21
CA PHE A 58 -0.41 -0.80 8.27
C PHE A 58 0.52 -1.96 7.87
N GLY A 59 0.47 -2.37 6.61
CA GLY A 59 1.12 -3.59 6.14
C GLY A 59 0.39 -4.85 6.60
N SER A 60 0.87 -6.02 6.18
CA SER A 60 0.15 -7.30 6.38
C SER A 60 0.37 -7.98 7.74
N ILE A 61 1.29 -7.48 8.56
CA ILE A 61 1.73 -8.15 9.80
C ILE A 61 1.39 -7.34 11.06
N ALA A 62 1.20 -6.03 10.92
CA ALA A 62 0.98 -5.18 12.08
C ALA A 62 -0.43 -5.40 12.66
N GLU A 63 -0.50 -5.69 13.95
CA GLU A 63 -1.74 -5.71 14.72
C GLU A 63 -1.77 -4.47 15.62
N LEU A 64 -2.77 -3.61 15.43
CA LEU A 64 -2.97 -2.41 16.22
C LEU A 64 -3.91 -2.72 17.38
N GLY A 65 -3.55 -2.30 18.58
CA GLY A 65 -4.47 -2.35 19.73
C GLY A 65 -5.62 -1.36 19.59
N ASP A 66 -6.70 -1.62 20.32
CA ASP A 66 -7.96 -0.86 20.25
C ASP A 66 -7.79 0.64 20.41
N GLU A 67 -7.01 1.08 21.41
CA GLU A 67 -6.73 2.50 21.66
C GLU A 67 -6.06 3.17 20.46
N GLN A 68 -5.09 2.49 19.83
CA GLN A 68 -4.39 3.03 18.68
C GLN A 68 -5.29 3.09 17.44
N MET A 69 -6.16 2.10 17.27
CA MET A 69 -7.15 2.09 16.18
C MET A 69 -8.21 3.19 16.38
N GLU A 70 -8.63 3.43 17.62
CA GLU A 70 -9.54 4.53 17.96
C GLU A 70 -8.94 5.89 17.57
N GLU A 71 -7.68 6.15 17.94
CA GLU A 71 -7.01 7.39 17.58
C GLU A 71 -6.84 7.56 16.06
N VAL A 72 -6.54 6.49 15.33
CA VAL A 72 -6.51 6.49 13.86
C VAL A 72 -7.88 6.86 13.29
N ALA A 73 -8.95 6.22 13.79
CA ALA A 73 -10.31 6.48 13.33
C ALA A 73 -10.74 7.93 13.60
N TRP A 74 -10.41 8.47 14.78
CA TRP A 74 -10.64 9.88 15.10
C TRP A 74 -9.85 10.82 14.18
N GLY A 75 -8.57 10.55 13.94
CA GLY A 75 -7.74 11.34 13.04
C GLY A 75 -8.30 11.38 11.61
N LEU A 76 -8.70 10.23 11.06
CA LEU A 76 -9.30 10.15 9.74
C LEU A 76 -10.64 10.88 9.66
N ARG A 77 -11.48 10.74 10.69
CA ARG A 77 -12.77 11.45 10.77
C ARG A 77 -12.57 12.98 10.82
N LEU A 78 -11.64 13.46 11.64
CA LEU A 78 -11.37 14.88 11.81
C LEU A 78 -10.70 15.50 10.58
N SER A 79 -10.03 14.72 9.73
CA SER A 79 -9.45 15.19 8.47
C SER A 79 -10.49 15.71 7.48
N ASN A 80 -11.75 15.27 7.60
CA ASN A 80 -12.83 15.54 6.66
C ASN A 80 -12.44 15.21 5.19
N LYS A 81 -11.61 14.19 5.00
CA LYS A 81 -11.23 13.63 3.70
C LYS A 81 -11.87 12.25 3.52
N HIS A 82 -12.13 11.90 2.27
CA HIS A 82 -12.37 10.51 1.94
C HIS A 82 -11.09 9.71 2.18
N PHE A 83 -11.23 8.48 2.69
CA PHE A 83 -10.11 7.58 2.90
C PHE A 83 -10.45 6.18 2.43
N VAL A 84 -9.43 5.41 2.06
CA VAL A 84 -9.53 3.99 1.73
C VAL A 84 -8.38 3.27 2.43
N GLY A 85 -8.65 2.08 2.99
CA GLY A 85 -7.63 1.30 3.66
C GLY A 85 -7.71 -0.20 3.37
N SER A 86 -6.57 -0.87 3.47
CA SER A 86 -6.47 -2.33 3.42
C SER A 86 -6.74 -2.87 4.82
N GLU A 87 -7.94 -3.43 5.03
CA GLU A 87 -8.46 -3.96 6.32
C GLU A 87 -8.43 -2.97 7.49
N VAL A 88 -9.54 -2.23 7.63
CA VAL A 88 -9.98 -1.61 8.89
C VAL A 88 -11.36 -2.19 9.18
N ILE A 89 -11.40 -3.27 9.97
CA ILE A 89 -12.56 -3.67 10.77
C ILE A 89 -12.06 -3.91 12.18
#